data_AF-A0A1C4X7G1-F1
#
_entry.id   AF-A0A1C4X7G1-F1
#
_cell.length_a   1.000
_cell.length_b   1.000
_cell.length_c   1.000
_cell.angle_alpha   90.00
_cell.angle_beta   90.00
_cell.angle_gamma   90.00
#
_symmetry.space_group_name_H-M   'P 1'
#
loop_
_entity.id
_entity.type
_entity.pdbx_description
1 polymer ?
#
loop_
_entity_poly.entity_id
_entity_poly.type
_entity_poly.pdbx_seq_one_letter_code
_entity_poly.pdbx_strand_id
1 'polypeptide(L)'
;MTVDWSRLRHAWGRATDTPGHLAALESGDADAREAALYHLDIKVLHQGFPETATAPAVRAVTALLAEGRAHPDTVEPLLEFLGDAAVSVIDLADDRYFTEILPDLAEAVAEAYPVVLPLLAASPPGRALFRAENLVAIARMRSLAGRREELAVLVLQWSERGIEPQAEWLHCLGRLGVDLRDRLTDPDPAVRLQAALAHEDDPRARELILAALALPPPPGVHQFALVAAAIRVAADFDEIAAAACQVAGRDSWAGFDDGWGALVRFAFPEPYATHRPLTEPQRALVRALVTNDQLWDPTNGSCRLVFQQAGLPSTRTACGRLAG
;
A
#
# COMPACT_ATOMS: atom_id res chain seq x y z
N MET A 1 1.17 19.04 27.21
CA MET A 1 1.89 20.24 26.70
C MET A 1 1.12 20.76 25.50
N THR A 2 0.93 22.07 25.37
CA THR A 2 0.30 22.67 24.18
C THR A 2 1.29 22.67 23.02
N VAL A 3 0.87 22.12 21.87
CA VAL A 3 1.67 22.07 20.64
C VAL A 3 1.73 23.47 20.00
N ASP A 4 2.94 23.96 19.69
CA ASP A 4 3.13 25.22 18.95
C ASP A 4 3.09 24.96 17.43
N TRP A 5 1.90 24.96 16.87
CA TRP A 5 1.63 24.74 15.45
C TRP A 5 2.27 25.78 14.52
N SER A 6 2.66 26.95 15.04
CA SER A 6 3.30 27.99 14.23
C SER A 6 4.72 27.63 13.78
N ARG A 7 5.34 26.65 14.46
CA ARG A 7 6.67 26.10 14.18
C ARG A 7 6.63 24.82 13.35
N LEU A 8 5.46 24.22 13.21
CA LEU A 8 5.26 22.99 12.45
C LEU A 8 4.87 23.30 11.01
N ARG A 9 5.14 22.34 10.14
CA ARG A 9 4.83 22.38 8.71
C ARG A 9 4.00 21.17 8.32
N HIS A 10 3.16 21.38 7.33
CA HIS A 10 2.51 20.36 6.52
C HIS A 10 2.92 20.62 5.04
N ALA A 11 2.48 19.82 4.08
CA ALA A 11 2.97 19.89 2.69
C ALA A 11 2.88 21.30 2.05
N TRP A 12 1.89 22.11 2.43
CA TRP A 12 1.65 23.43 1.83
C TRP A 12 2.16 24.63 2.65
N GLY A 13 3.01 24.40 3.68
CA GLY A 13 3.58 25.48 4.49
C GLY A 13 3.39 25.29 5.99
N ARG A 14 3.21 26.40 6.73
CA ARG A 14 3.03 26.36 8.19
C ARG A 14 1.68 25.77 8.57
N ALA A 15 1.66 24.92 9.59
CA ALA A 15 0.46 24.19 10.03
C ALA A 15 -0.46 24.99 10.97
N THR A 16 -0.52 26.33 10.83
CA THR A 16 -1.30 27.20 11.74
C THR A 16 -2.81 27.02 11.60
N ASP A 17 -3.28 26.47 10.49
CA ASP A 17 -4.68 26.13 10.21
C ASP A 17 -5.10 24.77 10.79
N THR A 18 -4.14 23.87 11.01
CA THR A 18 -4.39 22.48 11.44
C THR A 18 -5.17 22.36 12.75
N PRO A 19 -4.95 23.20 13.78
CA PRO A 19 -5.76 23.15 15.01
C PRO A 19 -7.26 23.39 14.77
N GLY A 20 -7.61 24.27 13.84
CA GLY A 20 -9.00 24.55 13.49
C GLY A 20 -9.67 23.34 12.86
N HIS A 21 -8.96 22.66 11.96
CA HIS A 21 -9.44 21.42 11.34
C HIS A 21 -9.57 20.29 12.38
N LEU A 22 -8.60 20.12 13.28
CA LEU A 22 -8.67 19.12 14.35
C LEU A 22 -9.86 19.35 15.29
N ALA A 23 -10.19 20.60 15.63
CA ALA A 23 -11.36 20.92 16.42
C ALA A 23 -12.68 20.63 15.67
N ALA A 24 -12.70 20.84 14.35
CA ALA A 24 -13.87 20.58 13.53
C ALA A 24 -14.27 19.10 13.49
N LEU A 25 -13.33 18.16 13.67
CA LEU A 25 -13.60 16.72 13.74
C LEU A 25 -14.57 16.33 14.89
N GLU A 26 -14.59 17.11 15.97
CA GLU A 26 -15.48 16.90 17.11
C GLU A 26 -16.77 17.69 16.97
N SER A 27 -16.68 19.00 16.72
CA SER A 27 -17.81 19.92 16.88
C SER A 27 -18.23 20.63 15.59
N GLY A 28 -17.55 20.39 14.48
CA GLY A 28 -17.89 20.95 13.18
C GLY A 28 -19.19 20.36 12.63
N ASP A 29 -19.83 21.06 11.70
CA ASP A 29 -20.87 20.46 10.86
C ASP A 29 -20.26 19.47 9.85
N ALA A 30 -21.11 18.84 9.03
CA ALA A 30 -20.66 17.80 8.09
C ALA A 30 -19.59 18.33 7.12
N ASP A 31 -19.79 19.53 6.55
CA ASP A 31 -18.86 20.15 5.61
C ASP A 31 -17.53 20.49 6.30
N ALA A 32 -17.56 20.98 7.55
CA ALA A 32 -16.37 21.26 8.32
C ALA A 32 -15.58 19.99 8.67
N ARG A 33 -16.27 18.87 8.96
CA ARG A 33 -15.64 17.56 9.19
C ARG A 33 -15.01 17.00 7.91
N GLU A 34 -15.72 17.07 6.79
CA GLU A 34 -15.18 16.67 5.49
C GLU A 34 -13.93 17.49 5.14
N ALA A 35 -13.97 18.81 5.31
CA ALA A 35 -12.81 19.67 5.09
C ALA A 35 -11.64 19.36 6.04
N ALA A 36 -11.92 18.94 7.27
CA ALA A 36 -10.90 18.51 8.22
C ALA A 36 -10.25 17.17 7.84
N LEU A 37 -11.05 16.19 7.42
CA LEU A 37 -10.55 14.91 6.92
C LEU A 37 -9.71 15.10 5.66
N TYR A 38 -10.21 15.92 4.72
CA TYR A 38 -9.46 16.32 3.54
C TYR A 38 -8.13 16.96 3.92
N HIS A 39 -8.11 17.89 4.89
CA HIS A 39 -6.87 18.52 5.37
C HIS A 39 -5.85 17.50 5.95
N LEU A 40 -6.30 16.48 6.67
CA LEU A 40 -5.43 15.41 7.17
C LEU A 40 -4.76 14.66 6.02
N ASP A 41 -5.54 14.25 5.03
CA ASP A 41 -5.08 13.47 3.88
C ASP A 41 -4.18 14.30 2.94
N ILE A 42 -4.64 15.47 2.50
CA ILE A 42 -3.95 16.20 1.43
C ILE A 42 -2.87 17.17 1.92
N LYS A 43 -2.84 17.55 3.20
CA LYS A 43 -1.82 18.45 3.72
C LYS A 43 -0.94 17.81 4.78
N VAL A 44 -1.54 17.16 5.78
CA VAL A 44 -0.80 16.64 6.95
C VAL A 44 -0.04 15.36 6.61
N LEU A 45 -0.64 14.43 5.85
CA LEU A 45 0.02 13.22 5.34
C LEU A 45 -0.07 13.15 3.82
N HIS A 46 0.56 14.12 3.15
CA HIS A 46 0.39 14.30 1.72
C HIS A 46 0.96 13.11 0.92
N GLN A 47 0.08 12.29 0.36
CA GLN A 47 0.45 11.12 -0.46
C GLN A 47 1.39 10.14 0.28
N GLY A 48 1.17 9.95 1.58
CA GLY A 48 2.01 9.10 2.42
C GLY A 48 3.35 9.72 2.83
N PHE A 49 3.62 10.98 2.47
CA PHE A 49 4.83 11.68 2.92
C PHE A 49 4.53 12.53 4.16
N PRO A 50 5.08 12.19 5.33
CA PRO A 50 4.85 12.94 6.55
C PRO A 50 5.68 14.23 6.60
N GLU A 51 5.18 15.18 7.36
CA GLU A 51 5.83 16.45 7.69
C GLU A 51 5.84 16.65 9.20
N THR A 52 6.50 17.70 9.69
CA THR A 52 6.62 17.96 11.15
C THR A 52 5.28 18.10 11.90
N ALA A 53 4.18 18.39 11.21
CA ALA A 53 2.84 18.42 11.79
C ALA A 53 2.15 17.05 11.92
N THR A 54 2.64 16.01 11.24
CA THR A 54 1.98 14.70 11.17
C THR A 54 1.93 14.02 12.53
N ALA A 55 3.05 13.92 13.24
CA ALA A 55 3.07 13.26 14.56
C ALA A 55 2.18 13.96 15.60
N PRO A 56 2.20 15.30 15.73
CA PRO A 56 1.23 16.02 16.57
C PRO A 56 -0.24 15.83 16.17
N ALA A 57 -0.54 15.74 14.86
CA ALA A 57 -1.89 15.46 14.39
C ALA A 57 -2.34 14.03 14.74
N VAL A 58 -1.47 13.02 14.56
CA VAL A 58 -1.71 11.63 14.98
C VAL A 58 -2.06 11.55 16.47
N ARG A 59 -1.32 12.26 17.33
CA ARG A 59 -1.63 12.31 18.78
C ARG A 59 -2.96 12.99 19.07
N ALA A 60 -3.28 14.08 18.37
CA ALA A 60 -4.58 14.76 18.53
C ALA A 60 -5.76 13.87 18.11
N VAL A 61 -5.65 13.18 16.97
CA VAL A 61 -6.64 12.20 16.50
C VAL A 61 -6.78 11.04 17.48
N THR A 62 -5.67 10.53 17.98
CA THR A 62 -5.64 9.46 19.00
C THR A 62 -6.37 9.89 20.27
N ALA A 63 -6.15 11.12 20.74
CA ALA A 63 -6.85 11.67 21.90
C ALA A 63 -8.36 11.82 21.65
N LEU A 64 -8.77 12.30 20.47
CA LEU A 64 -10.19 12.38 20.10
C LEU A 64 -10.89 11.01 20.14
N LEU A 65 -10.23 9.98 19.62
CA LEU A 65 -10.74 8.59 19.64
C LEU A 65 -10.77 8.04 21.07
N ALA A 66 -9.70 8.24 21.85
CA ALA A 66 -9.59 7.75 23.23
C ALA A 66 -10.64 8.38 24.17
N GLU A 67 -10.94 9.66 23.97
CA GLU A 67 -11.90 10.42 24.76
C GLU A 67 -13.36 10.25 24.28
N GLY A 68 -13.57 9.52 23.17
CA GLY A 68 -14.90 9.34 22.57
C GLY A 68 -15.51 10.65 22.03
N ARG A 69 -14.66 11.61 21.66
CA ARG A 69 -15.04 12.94 21.17
C ARG A 69 -15.09 13.04 19.65
N ALA A 70 -14.47 12.10 18.94
CA ALA A 70 -14.61 12.00 17.50
C ALA A 70 -16.09 11.80 17.11
N HIS A 71 -16.59 12.60 16.18
CA HIS A 71 -17.94 12.41 15.67
C HIS A 71 -18.05 11.03 14.98
N PRO A 72 -19.17 10.28 15.11
CA PRO A 72 -19.27 8.92 14.60
C PRO A 72 -18.93 8.73 13.11
N ASP A 73 -19.21 9.72 12.25
CA ASP A 73 -18.88 9.66 10.82
C ASP A 73 -17.40 9.92 10.49
N THR A 74 -16.60 10.34 11.47
CA THR A 74 -15.16 10.54 11.32
C THR A 74 -14.34 9.35 11.81
N VAL A 75 -14.92 8.42 12.57
CA VAL A 75 -14.16 7.32 13.20
C VAL A 75 -13.42 6.50 12.16
N GLU A 76 -14.09 6.02 11.11
CA GLU A 76 -13.47 5.22 10.06
C GLU A 76 -12.36 5.98 9.30
N PRO A 77 -12.60 7.22 8.79
CA PRO A 77 -11.55 8.03 8.19
C PRO A 77 -10.35 8.31 9.11
N LEU A 78 -10.59 8.48 10.42
CA LEU A 78 -9.50 8.69 11.38
C LEU A 78 -8.67 7.42 11.59
N LEU A 79 -9.30 6.24 11.55
CA LEU A 79 -8.58 4.96 11.59
C LEU A 79 -7.74 4.74 10.33
N GLU A 80 -8.27 5.13 9.17
CA GLU A 80 -7.52 5.13 7.90
C GLU A 80 -6.28 6.01 7.98
N PHE A 81 -6.45 7.28 8.41
CA PHE A 81 -5.32 8.20 8.61
C PHE A 81 -4.23 7.63 9.53
N LEU A 82 -4.60 6.94 10.62
CA LEU A 82 -3.64 6.29 11.52
C LEU A 82 -2.95 5.08 10.86
N GLY A 83 -3.69 4.31 10.07
CA GLY A 83 -3.16 3.21 9.27
C GLY A 83 -2.15 3.69 8.23
N ASP A 84 -2.47 4.75 7.49
CA ASP A 84 -1.61 5.35 6.47
C ASP A 84 -0.35 5.97 7.09
N ALA A 85 -0.48 6.61 8.25
CA ALA A 85 0.67 7.09 9.01
C ALA A 85 1.61 5.93 9.40
N ALA A 86 1.06 4.77 9.78
CA ALA A 86 1.85 3.58 10.07
C ALA A 86 2.55 3.02 8.83
N VAL A 87 1.85 2.97 7.69
CA VAL A 87 2.43 2.56 6.39
C VAL A 87 3.59 3.49 6.02
N SER A 88 3.41 4.80 6.17
CA SER A 88 4.44 5.82 5.91
C SER A 88 5.70 5.59 6.76
N VAL A 89 5.54 5.24 8.04
CA VAL A 89 6.68 4.90 8.92
C VAL A 89 7.43 3.66 8.43
N ILE A 90 6.72 2.66 7.91
CA ILE A 90 7.32 1.41 7.42
C ILE A 90 8.04 1.65 6.10
N ASP A 91 7.38 2.29 5.15
CA ASP A 91 7.87 2.41 3.77
C ASP A 91 9.03 3.41 3.65
N LEU A 92 9.09 4.41 4.53
CA LEU A 92 10.13 5.44 4.55
C LEU A 92 11.26 5.15 5.55
N ALA A 93 11.26 3.99 6.22
CA ALA A 93 12.19 3.69 7.32
C ALA A 93 13.68 3.83 6.95
N ASP A 94 14.02 3.56 5.69
CA ASP A 94 15.39 3.63 5.17
C ASP A 94 15.68 4.94 4.40
N ASP A 95 14.70 5.85 4.31
CA ASP A 95 14.86 7.13 3.61
C ASP A 95 15.52 8.19 4.52
N ARG A 96 16.68 8.70 4.06
CA ARG A 96 17.47 9.69 4.78
C ARG A 96 16.76 11.04 4.94
N TYR A 97 15.85 11.39 4.04
CA TYR A 97 15.09 12.64 4.12
C TYR A 97 14.18 12.67 5.35
N PHE A 98 13.62 11.52 5.73
CA PHE A 98 12.64 11.42 6.82
C PHE A 98 13.24 11.00 8.16
N THR A 99 14.56 10.80 8.25
CA THR A 99 15.25 10.30 9.46
C THR A 99 14.98 11.14 10.71
N GLU A 100 14.76 12.46 10.58
CA GLU A 100 14.47 13.34 11.71
C GLU A 100 12.99 13.34 12.16
N ILE A 101 12.06 12.94 11.27
CA ILE A 101 10.61 13.01 11.52
C ILE A 101 10.04 11.64 11.93
N LEU A 102 10.52 10.55 11.31
CA LEU A 102 9.95 9.22 11.52
C LEU A 102 9.99 8.72 12.97
N PRO A 103 11.02 8.98 13.80
CA PRO A 103 11.02 8.50 15.17
C PRO A 103 9.83 9.04 15.99
N ASP A 104 9.52 10.33 15.87
CA ASP A 104 8.39 10.96 16.58
C ASP A 104 7.04 10.46 16.04
N LEU A 105 6.93 10.30 14.72
CA LEU A 105 5.74 9.72 14.09
C LEU A 105 5.52 8.27 14.51
N ALA A 106 6.58 7.46 14.55
CA ALA A 106 6.52 6.07 14.96
C ALA A 106 6.08 5.93 16.44
N GLU A 107 6.53 6.83 17.31
CA GLU A 107 6.05 6.88 18.69
C GLU A 107 4.56 7.25 18.74
N ALA A 108 4.16 8.33 18.06
CA ALA A 108 2.77 8.79 18.02
C ALA A 108 1.80 7.71 17.50
N VAL A 109 2.16 6.99 16.44
CA VAL A 109 1.33 5.90 15.90
C VAL A 109 1.31 4.69 16.84
N ALA A 110 2.42 4.38 17.51
CA ALA A 110 2.45 3.30 18.49
C ALA A 110 1.55 3.59 19.71
N GLU A 111 1.44 4.84 20.13
CA GLU A 111 0.51 5.30 21.17
C GLU A 111 -0.97 5.12 20.76
N ALA A 112 -1.27 5.14 19.46
CA ALA A 112 -2.63 4.93 18.95
C ALA A 112 -3.11 3.47 19.05
N TYR A 113 -2.19 2.51 18.99
CA TYR A 113 -2.52 1.07 19.00
C TYR A 113 -3.48 0.66 20.16
N PRO A 114 -3.18 0.94 21.44
CA PRO A 114 -4.08 0.56 22.54
C PRO A 114 -5.43 1.28 22.52
N VAL A 115 -5.55 2.41 21.80
CA VAL A 115 -6.81 3.14 21.63
C VAL A 115 -7.67 2.51 20.52
N VAL A 116 -7.03 2.08 19.42
CA VAL A 116 -7.72 1.50 18.27
C VAL A 116 -8.14 0.05 18.51
N LEU A 117 -7.35 -0.73 19.27
CA LEU A 117 -7.64 -2.15 19.52
C LEU A 117 -9.06 -2.40 20.10
N PRO A 118 -9.54 -1.67 21.12
CA PRO A 118 -10.92 -1.80 21.59
C PRO A 118 -11.99 -1.47 20.53
N LEU A 119 -11.70 -0.58 19.58
CA LEU A 119 -12.63 -0.22 18.50
C LEU A 119 -12.83 -1.37 17.52
N LEU A 120 -11.79 -2.17 17.25
CA LEU A 120 -11.93 -3.41 16.49
C LEU A 120 -12.70 -4.47 17.29
N ALA A 121 -12.38 -4.63 18.58
CA ALA A 121 -13.05 -5.62 19.43
C ALA A 121 -14.57 -5.38 19.52
N ALA A 122 -14.98 -4.11 19.60
CA ALA A 122 -16.38 -3.68 19.64
C ALA A 122 -16.98 -3.37 18.25
N SER A 123 -16.30 -3.76 17.15
CA SER A 123 -16.73 -3.39 15.81
C SER A 123 -18.07 -4.03 15.44
N PRO A 124 -18.96 -3.33 14.70
CA PRO A 124 -20.04 -4.01 13.99
C PRO A 124 -19.46 -4.91 12.88
N PRO A 125 -20.14 -6.02 12.51
CA PRO A 125 -19.61 -7.00 11.55
C PRO A 125 -19.16 -6.41 10.22
N GLY A 126 -19.97 -5.54 9.61
CA GLY A 126 -19.65 -4.90 8.31
C GLY A 126 -18.59 -3.79 8.37
N ARG A 127 -17.94 -3.57 9.51
CA ARG A 127 -16.80 -2.65 9.66
C ARG A 127 -15.55 -3.32 10.20
N ALA A 128 -15.66 -4.57 10.65
CA ALA A 128 -14.57 -5.23 11.38
C ALA A 128 -13.32 -5.41 10.51
N LEU A 129 -13.50 -5.77 9.24
CA LEU A 129 -12.37 -5.97 8.34
C LEU A 129 -11.60 -4.66 8.10
N PHE A 130 -12.28 -3.59 7.73
CA PHE A 130 -11.66 -2.27 7.54
C PHE A 130 -10.88 -1.80 8.79
N ARG A 131 -11.46 -2.00 9.98
CA ARG A 131 -10.78 -1.66 11.24
C ARG A 131 -9.58 -2.57 11.50
N ALA A 132 -9.67 -3.85 11.14
CA ALA A 132 -8.57 -4.80 11.25
C ALA A 132 -7.42 -4.45 10.31
N GLU A 133 -7.69 -4.11 9.05
CA GLU A 133 -6.67 -3.72 8.07
C GLU A 133 -5.81 -2.56 8.56
N ASN A 134 -6.46 -1.51 9.07
CA ASN A 134 -5.79 -0.33 9.61
C ASN A 134 -5.00 -0.64 10.89
N LEU A 135 -5.56 -1.46 11.78
CA LEU A 135 -4.85 -1.86 12.99
C LEU A 135 -3.67 -2.81 12.70
N VAL A 136 -3.78 -3.66 11.67
CA VAL A 136 -2.69 -4.49 11.16
C VAL A 136 -1.59 -3.63 10.58
N ALA A 137 -1.91 -2.56 9.85
CA ALA A 137 -0.92 -1.60 9.36
C ALA A 137 -0.10 -1.02 10.53
N ILE A 138 -0.75 -0.61 11.62
CA ILE A 138 -0.11 -0.15 12.86
C ILE A 138 0.76 -1.26 13.47
N ALA A 139 0.22 -2.47 13.67
CA ALA A 139 0.94 -3.58 14.33
C ALA A 139 2.16 -4.11 13.54
N ARG A 140 2.27 -3.79 12.24
CA ARG A 140 3.45 -4.11 11.42
C ARG A 140 4.67 -3.28 11.79
N MET A 141 4.51 -2.14 12.46
CA MET A 141 5.64 -1.36 12.94
C MET A 141 6.53 -2.19 13.87
N ARG A 142 7.84 -1.99 13.77
CA ARG A 142 8.83 -2.77 14.54
C ARG A 142 8.63 -2.64 16.05
N SER A 143 8.27 -1.46 16.53
CA SER A 143 7.98 -1.18 17.95
C SER A 143 6.79 -1.98 18.51
N LEU A 144 5.91 -2.48 17.65
CA LEU A 144 4.70 -3.22 18.02
C LEU A 144 4.77 -4.71 17.67
N ALA A 145 5.95 -5.26 17.36
CA ALA A 145 6.10 -6.67 17.02
C ALA A 145 5.53 -7.62 18.10
N GLY A 146 5.67 -7.27 19.39
CA GLY A 146 5.11 -8.04 20.51
C GLY A 146 3.58 -7.99 20.64
N ARG A 147 2.88 -7.17 19.85
CA ARG A 147 1.41 -7.04 19.83
C ARG A 147 0.77 -7.82 18.68
N ARG A 148 1.55 -8.40 17.77
CA ARG A 148 1.00 -9.08 16.59
C ARG A 148 0.21 -10.34 16.94
N GLU A 149 0.65 -11.09 17.96
CA GLU A 149 -0.02 -12.31 18.40
C GLU A 149 -1.42 -12.04 18.99
N GLU A 150 -1.55 -11.04 19.88
CA GLU A 150 -2.86 -10.65 20.44
C GLU A 150 -3.83 -10.18 19.35
N LEU A 151 -3.32 -9.42 18.36
CA LEU A 151 -4.14 -8.96 17.25
C LEU A 151 -4.53 -10.11 16.32
N ALA A 152 -3.62 -11.05 16.06
CA ALA A 152 -3.89 -12.21 15.22
C ALA A 152 -5.02 -13.08 15.79
N VAL A 153 -5.06 -13.27 17.11
CA VAL A 153 -6.17 -13.96 17.79
C VAL A 153 -7.50 -13.27 17.53
N LEU A 154 -7.54 -11.94 17.65
CA LEU A 154 -8.77 -11.17 17.41
C LEU A 154 -9.20 -11.19 15.95
N VAL A 155 -8.25 -11.08 15.01
CA VAL A 155 -8.51 -11.18 13.57
C VAL A 155 -9.01 -12.58 13.20
N LEU A 156 -8.46 -13.63 13.79
CA LEU A 156 -8.91 -15.01 13.58
C LEU A 156 -10.36 -15.18 14.04
N GLN A 157 -10.71 -14.71 15.24
CA GLN A 157 -12.08 -14.73 15.75
C GLN A 157 -13.06 -13.98 14.82
N TRP A 158 -12.62 -12.86 14.26
CA TRP A 158 -13.40 -12.13 13.28
C TRP A 158 -13.55 -12.88 11.96
N SER A 159 -12.50 -13.55 11.49
CA SER A 159 -12.55 -14.36 10.26
C SER A 159 -13.55 -15.52 10.35
N GLU A 160 -13.75 -16.10 11.53
CA GLU A 160 -14.69 -17.21 11.75
C GLU A 160 -16.16 -16.78 11.78
N ARG A 161 -16.45 -15.53 12.12
CA ARG A 161 -17.81 -14.99 12.30
C ARG A 161 -18.19 -13.88 11.32
N GLY A 162 -17.22 -13.39 10.57
CA GLY A 162 -17.36 -12.28 9.65
C GLY A 162 -18.21 -12.64 8.44
N ILE A 163 -18.77 -11.62 7.79
CA ILE A 163 -19.51 -11.76 6.54
C ILE A 163 -18.62 -11.51 5.31
N GLU A 164 -17.44 -10.95 5.52
CA GLU A 164 -16.49 -10.59 4.47
C GLU A 164 -15.75 -11.83 3.92
N PRO A 165 -15.22 -11.75 2.68
CA PRO A 165 -14.49 -12.86 2.07
C PRO A 165 -13.31 -13.36 2.92
N GLN A 166 -13.18 -14.68 3.01
CA GLN A 166 -12.12 -15.33 3.81
C GLN A 166 -10.70 -14.88 3.39
N ALA A 167 -10.49 -14.61 2.10
CA ALA A 167 -9.20 -14.18 1.57
C ALA A 167 -8.71 -12.84 2.18
N GLU A 168 -9.60 -11.89 2.44
CA GLU A 168 -9.25 -10.58 2.99
C GLU A 168 -8.83 -10.69 4.46
N TRP A 169 -9.47 -11.58 5.22
CA TRP A 169 -9.01 -11.91 6.57
C TRP A 169 -7.64 -12.61 6.58
N LEU A 170 -7.40 -13.52 5.64
CA LEU A 170 -6.09 -14.16 5.50
C LEU A 170 -4.99 -13.18 5.13
N HIS A 171 -5.30 -12.16 4.32
CA HIS A 171 -4.38 -11.07 4.05
C HIS A 171 -3.90 -10.40 5.35
N CYS A 172 -4.84 -10.07 6.24
CA CYS A 172 -4.53 -9.52 7.56
C CYS A 172 -3.68 -10.49 8.40
N LEU A 173 -4.07 -11.77 8.48
CA LEU A 173 -3.35 -12.79 9.26
C LEU A 173 -1.92 -13.01 8.75
N GLY A 174 -1.72 -13.06 7.44
CA GLY A 174 -0.40 -13.18 6.83
C GLY A 174 0.51 -12.00 7.17
N ARG A 175 -0.03 -10.78 7.15
CA ARG A 175 0.71 -9.56 7.56
C ARG A 175 1.07 -9.52 9.05
N LEU A 176 0.37 -10.30 9.88
CA LEU A 176 0.69 -10.50 11.29
C LEU A 176 1.68 -11.65 11.55
N GLY A 177 2.05 -12.41 10.51
CA GLY A 177 2.99 -13.53 10.61
C GLY A 177 2.36 -14.85 11.02
N VAL A 178 1.04 -15.00 10.86
CA VAL A 178 0.35 -16.29 11.07
C VAL A 178 0.81 -17.28 10.00
N ASP A 179 1.07 -18.53 10.41
CA ASP A 179 1.36 -19.58 9.45
C ASP A 179 0.08 -19.99 8.71
N LEU A 180 0.11 -19.84 7.39
CA LEU A 180 -1.01 -20.08 6.49
C LEU A 180 -0.70 -21.21 5.50
N ARG A 181 0.39 -21.96 5.67
CA ARG A 181 0.80 -23.01 4.72
C ARG A 181 -0.26 -24.10 4.51
N ASP A 182 -1.06 -24.39 5.52
CA ASP A 182 -2.20 -25.33 5.42
C ASP A 182 -3.28 -24.86 4.44
N ARG A 183 -3.27 -23.58 4.05
CA ARG A 183 -4.21 -22.96 3.09
C ARG A 183 -3.69 -22.94 1.66
N LEU A 184 -2.46 -23.39 1.39
CA LEU A 184 -1.91 -23.46 0.02
C LEU A 184 -2.68 -24.43 -0.88
N THR A 185 -3.48 -25.34 -0.31
CA THR A 185 -4.32 -26.30 -1.05
C THR A 185 -5.82 -26.02 -0.91
N ASP A 186 -6.20 -24.86 -0.38
CA ASP A 186 -7.61 -24.49 -0.23
C ASP A 186 -8.33 -24.51 -1.60
N PRO A 187 -9.60 -24.93 -1.72
CA PRO A 187 -10.31 -24.90 -3.00
C PRO A 187 -10.49 -23.49 -3.58
N ASP A 188 -10.53 -22.44 -2.74
CA ASP A 188 -10.68 -21.06 -3.20
C ASP A 188 -9.34 -20.48 -3.70
N PRO A 189 -9.23 -20.04 -4.97
CA PRO A 189 -8.01 -19.44 -5.50
C PRO A 189 -7.55 -18.18 -4.75
N ALA A 190 -8.45 -17.35 -4.23
CA ALA A 190 -8.10 -16.15 -3.49
C ALA A 190 -7.45 -16.50 -2.14
N VAL A 191 -8.02 -17.49 -1.44
CA VAL A 191 -7.48 -18.02 -0.17
C VAL A 191 -6.09 -18.63 -0.37
N ARG A 192 -5.93 -19.49 -1.39
CA ARG A 192 -4.61 -20.06 -1.73
C ARG A 192 -3.58 -18.99 -2.03
N LEU A 193 -3.97 -17.97 -2.82
CA LEU A 193 -3.03 -16.94 -3.23
C LEU A 193 -2.63 -16.04 -2.06
N GLN A 194 -3.55 -15.68 -1.16
CA GLN A 194 -3.20 -14.93 0.06
C GLN A 194 -2.27 -15.73 0.98
N ALA A 195 -2.49 -17.04 1.10
CA ALA A 195 -1.57 -17.92 1.82
C ALA A 195 -0.18 -17.97 1.18
N ALA A 196 -0.12 -18.02 -0.16
CA ALA A 196 1.14 -18.00 -0.89
C ALA A 196 1.89 -16.67 -0.71
N LEU A 197 1.19 -15.54 -0.81
CA LEU A 197 1.74 -14.20 -0.59
C LEU A 197 2.30 -13.99 0.83
N ALA A 198 1.79 -14.73 1.82
CA ALA A 198 2.30 -14.67 3.19
C ALA A 198 3.57 -15.52 3.42
N HIS A 199 3.86 -16.50 2.55
CA HIS A 199 4.94 -17.48 2.71
C HIS A 199 5.73 -17.63 1.41
N GLU A 200 6.23 -16.51 0.86
CA GLU A 200 6.99 -16.45 -0.41
C GLU A 200 8.23 -17.36 -0.45
N ASP A 201 8.75 -17.74 0.72
CA ASP A 201 9.87 -18.67 0.91
C ASP A 201 9.50 -20.14 0.70
N ASP A 202 8.21 -20.49 0.74
CA ASP A 202 7.72 -21.84 0.49
C ASP A 202 7.74 -22.17 -1.03
N PRO A 203 8.35 -23.29 -1.46
CA PRO A 203 8.41 -23.65 -2.87
C PRO A 203 7.03 -23.74 -3.57
N ARG A 204 6.00 -24.21 -2.87
CA ARG A 204 4.63 -24.30 -3.42
C ARG A 204 4.00 -22.91 -3.53
N ALA A 205 4.25 -22.05 -2.54
CA ALA A 205 3.79 -20.66 -2.60
C ALA A 205 4.41 -19.92 -3.78
N ARG A 206 5.72 -20.08 -3.97
CA ARG A 206 6.44 -19.57 -5.15
C ARG A 206 5.79 -20.02 -6.46
N GLU A 207 5.56 -21.31 -6.63
CA GLU A 207 4.90 -21.84 -7.84
C GLU A 207 3.51 -21.21 -8.06
N LEU A 208 2.71 -21.07 -7.00
CA LEU A 208 1.39 -20.45 -7.07
C LEU A 208 1.45 -18.96 -7.47
N ILE A 209 2.38 -18.19 -6.89
CA ILE A 209 2.57 -16.77 -7.20
C ILE A 209 2.94 -16.58 -8.68
N LEU A 210 3.93 -17.33 -9.16
CA LEU A 210 4.40 -17.24 -10.54
C LEU A 210 3.31 -17.64 -11.54
N ALA A 211 2.55 -18.71 -11.25
CA ALA A 211 1.43 -19.14 -12.08
C ALA A 211 0.28 -18.12 -12.09
N ALA A 212 -0.01 -17.49 -10.94
CA ALA A 212 -1.09 -16.52 -10.82
C ALA A 212 -0.82 -15.21 -11.60
N LEU A 213 0.44 -14.80 -11.75
CA LEU A 213 0.80 -13.55 -12.44
C LEU A 213 0.26 -13.46 -13.87
N ALA A 214 0.12 -14.60 -14.56
CA ALA A 214 -0.38 -14.65 -15.94
C ALA A 214 -1.88 -14.35 -16.06
N LEU A 215 -2.63 -14.41 -14.96
CA LEU A 215 -4.09 -14.28 -14.93
C LEU A 215 -4.51 -13.00 -14.19
N PRO A 216 -5.72 -12.45 -14.46
CA PRO A 216 -6.26 -11.41 -13.61
C PRO A 216 -6.34 -11.91 -12.17
N PRO A 217 -5.92 -11.11 -11.17
CA PRO A 217 -5.97 -11.57 -9.79
C PRO A 217 -7.43 -11.85 -9.38
N PRO A 218 -7.67 -12.89 -8.55
CA PRO A 218 -9.00 -13.14 -8.04
C PRO A 218 -9.46 -11.98 -7.12
N PRO A 219 -10.78 -11.84 -6.89
CA PRO A 219 -11.31 -10.87 -5.92
C PRO A 219 -10.61 -10.99 -4.55
N GLY A 220 -10.34 -9.85 -3.92
CA GLY A 220 -9.61 -9.80 -2.63
C GLY A 220 -8.08 -9.92 -2.76
N VAL A 221 -7.53 -9.98 -3.98
CA VAL A 221 -6.08 -9.90 -4.23
C VAL A 221 -5.78 -8.76 -5.20
N HIS A 222 -4.88 -7.87 -4.82
CA HIS A 222 -4.48 -6.76 -5.67
C HIS A 222 -3.37 -7.15 -6.65
N GLN A 223 -3.43 -6.62 -7.89
CA GLN A 223 -2.43 -6.91 -8.92
C GLN A 223 -1.02 -6.45 -8.51
N PHE A 224 -0.90 -5.28 -7.88
CA PHE A 224 0.40 -4.76 -7.44
C PHE A 224 1.07 -5.67 -6.41
N ALA A 225 0.30 -6.24 -5.47
CA ALA A 225 0.81 -7.15 -4.47
C ALA A 225 1.35 -8.43 -5.11
N LEU A 226 0.62 -8.95 -6.12
CA LEU A 226 1.04 -10.11 -6.89
C LEU A 226 2.30 -9.85 -7.73
N VAL A 227 2.37 -8.69 -8.40
CA VAL A 227 3.55 -8.27 -9.16
C VAL A 227 4.78 -8.16 -8.25
N ALA A 228 4.64 -7.47 -7.11
CA ALA A 228 5.73 -7.29 -6.17
C ALA A 228 6.23 -8.62 -5.61
N ALA A 229 5.33 -9.56 -5.27
CA ALA A 229 5.70 -10.90 -4.83
C ALA A 229 6.39 -11.69 -5.94
N ALA A 230 5.86 -11.68 -7.16
CA ALA A 230 6.45 -12.38 -8.29
C ALA A 230 7.88 -11.89 -8.59
N ILE A 231 8.14 -10.59 -8.51
CA ILE A 231 9.49 -10.02 -8.67
C ILE A 231 10.44 -10.53 -7.57
N ARG A 232 9.97 -10.67 -6.33
CA ARG A 232 10.80 -11.16 -5.20
C ARG A 232 11.14 -12.65 -5.31
N VAL A 233 10.21 -13.47 -5.82
CA VAL A 233 10.39 -14.94 -5.87
C VAL A 233 10.96 -15.47 -7.20
N ALA A 234 10.88 -14.68 -8.27
CA ALA A 234 11.48 -15.01 -9.56
C ALA A 234 13.01 -14.98 -9.47
N ALA A 235 13.68 -15.91 -10.16
CA ALA A 235 15.13 -15.94 -10.24
C ALA A 235 15.68 -14.77 -11.09
N ASP A 236 14.96 -14.45 -12.17
CA ASP A 236 15.26 -13.36 -13.10
C ASP A 236 13.99 -12.96 -13.88
N PHE A 237 14.11 -11.98 -14.77
CA PHE A 237 13.00 -11.55 -15.61
C PHE A 237 12.56 -12.62 -16.61
N ASP A 238 13.47 -13.47 -17.09
CA ASP A 238 13.17 -14.47 -18.12
C ASP A 238 12.14 -15.48 -17.63
N GLU A 239 12.20 -15.85 -16.34
CA GLU A 239 11.24 -16.76 -15.70
C GLU A 239 9.80 -16.23 -15.74
N ILE A 240 9.60 -14.92 -15.58
CA ILE A 240 8.25 -14.31 -15.54
C ILE A 240 7.88 -13.53 -16.80
N ALA A 241 8.75 -13.49 -17.81
CA ALA A 241 8.60 -12.60 -18.96
C ALA A 241 7.25 -12.76 -19.68
N ALA A 242 6.79 -14.00 -19.88
CA ALA A 242 5.52 -14.27 -20.55
C ALA A 242 4.33 -13.72 -19.76
N ALA A 243 4.31 -13.94 -18.44
CA ALA A 243 3.26 -13.43 -17.56
C ALA A 243 3.34 -11.89 -17.43
N ALA A 244 4.54 -11.33 -17.35
CA ALA A 244 4.78 -9.89 -17.33
C ALA A 244 4.25 -9.20 -18.60
N CYS A 245 4.38 -9.83 -19.77
CA CYS A 245 3.78 -9.33 -21.01
C CYS A 245 2.24 -9.31 -20.94
N GLN A 246 1.61 -10.32 -20.33
CA GLN A 246 0.15 -10.34 -20.13
C GLN A 246 -0.32 -9.21 -19.23
N VAL A 247 0.41 -8.95 -18.14
CA VAL A 247 0.15 -7.81 -17.24
C VAL A 247 0.30 -6.51 -18.02
N ALA A 248 1.46 -6.27 -18.65
CA ALA A 248 1.72 -5.05 -19.42
C ALA A 248 0.70 -4.81 -20.55
N GLY A 249 0.17 -5.86 -21.16
CA GLY A 249 -0.82 -5.77 -22.23
C GLY A 249 -2.23 -5.39 -21.77
N ARG A 250 -2.59 -5.65 -20.50
CA ARG A 250 -3.95 -5.40 -19.98
C ARG A 250 -4.03 -4.31 -18.92
N ASP A 251 -2.91 -4.00 -18.27
CA ASP A 251 -2.87 -3.06 -17.16
C ASP A 251 -3.21 -1.63 -17.63
N SER A 252 -3.70 -0.83 -16.69
CA SER A 252 -4.00 0.57 -16.95
C SER A 252 -2.76 1.44 -16.78
N TRP A 253 -2.90 2.71 -17.15
CA TRP A 253 -1.88 3.71 -16.89
C TRP A 253 -1.55 3.87 -15.39
N ALA A 254 -2.46 3.49 -14.48
CA ALA A 254 -2.26 3.62 -13.04
C ALA A 254 -1.21 2.64 -12.50
N GLY A 255 -0.95 1.51 -13.17
CA GLY A 255 0.07 0.53 -12.77
C GLY A 255 1.53 0.95 -13.07
N PHE A 256 1.78 2.25 -13.28
CA PHE A 256 3.09 2.77 -13.67
C PHE A 256 4.15 2.62 -12.57
N ASP A 257 3.75 2.55 -11.30
CA ASP A 257 4.70 2.34 -10.20
C ASP A 257 4.80 0.85 -9.86
N ASP A 258 3.68 0.23 -9.50
CA ASP A 258 3.61 -1.05 -8.79
C ASP A 258 3.02 -2.21 -9.61
N GLY A 259 2.57 -1.93 -10.84
CA GLY A 259 2.05 -2.90 -11.81
C GLY A 259 3.04 -3.15 -12.95
N TRP A 260 2.62 -2.87 -14.19
CA TRP A 260 3.49 -3.01 -15.37
C TRP A 260 4.81 -2.23 -15.26
N GLY A 261 4.83 -1.08 -14.57
CA GLY A 261 6.06 -0.30 -14.43
C GLY A 261 7.11 -0.94 -13.53
N ALA A 262 6.70 -1.64 -12.46
CA ALA A 262 7.61 -2.46 -11.65
C ALA A 262 8.24 -3.60 -12.48
N LEU A 263 7.44 -4.23 -13.36
CA LEU A 263 7.94 -5.27 -14.27
C LEU A 263 8.94 -4.72 -15.30
N VAL A 264 8.73 -3.49 -15.79
CA VAL A 264 9.73 -2.81 -16.64
C VAL A 264 11.02 -2.57 -15.88
N ARG A 265 10.96 -2.07 -14.63
CA ARG A 265 12.17 -1.87 -13.81
C ARG A 265 12.91 -3.19 -13.55
N PHE A 266 12.17 -4.27 -13.34
CA PHE A 266 12.76 -5.61 -13.17
C PHE A 266 13.41 -6.14 -14.46
N ALA A 267 12.80 -5.88 -15.62
CA ALA A 267 13.36 -6.24 -16.93
C ALA A 267 14.60 -5.40 -17.31
N PHE A 268 14.67 -4.16 -16.81
CA PHE A 268 15.71 -3.17 -17.14
C PHE A 268 16.40 -2.66 -15.87
N PRO A 269 17.17 -3.50 -15.15
CA PRO A 269 17.91 -3.07 -13.96
C PRO A 269 18.99 -2.03 -14.32
N GLU A 270 19.47 -2.06 -15.57
CA GLU A 270 20.24 -0.99 -16.18
C GLU A 270 19.46 -0.41 -17.37
N PRO A 271 19.48 0.93 -17.56
CA PRO A 271 18.82 1.54 -18.70
C PRO A 271 19.30 0.96 -20.03
N TYR A 272 18.37 0.76 -20.97
CA TYR A 272 18.69 0.34 -22.33
C TYR A 272 19.71 1.30 -22.97
N ALA A 273 20.68 0.71 -23.66
CA ALA A 273 21.66 1.45 -24.44
C ALA A 273 21.91 0.73 -25.77
N THR A 274 22.14 1.50 -26.84
CA THR A 274 22.27 0.95 -28.21
C THR A 274 23.40 -0.08 -28.39
N HIS A 275 24.43 -0.02 -27.56
CA HIS A 275 25.54 -0.98 -27.56
C HIS A 275 25.20 -2.30 -26.84
N ARG A 276 24.04 -2.38 -26.17
CA ARG A 276 23.55 -3.56 -25.46
C ARG A 276 22.17 -3.93 -26.03
N PRO A 277 22.11 -4.85 -27.00
CA PRO A 277 20.85 -5.22 -27.63
C PRO A 277 19.88 -5.84 -26.61
N LEU A 278 18.59 -5.64 -26.83
CA LEU A 278 17.55 -6.27 -26.01
C LEU A 278 17.62 -7.79 -26.09
N THR A 279 17.44 -8.45 -24.94
CA THR A 279 17.13 -9.89 -24.90
C THR A 279 15.76 -10.13 -25.53
N GLU A 280 15.46 -11.38 -25.91
CA GLU A 280 14.15 -11.72 -26.46
C GLU A 280 13.00 -11.47 -25.47
N PRO A 281 13.13 -11.80 -24.17
CA PRO A 281 12.16 -11.42 -23.14
C PRO A 281 11.92 -9.91 -23.04
N GLN A 282 12.98 -9.10 -22.99
CA GLN A 282 12.86 -7.63 -22.97
C GLN A 282 12.15 -7.11 -24.22
N ARG A 283 12.49 -7.67 -25.39
CA ARG A 283 11.86 -7.33 -26.67
C ARG A 283 10.38 -7.67 -26.67
N ALA A 284 9.98 -8.83 -26.13
CA ALA A 284 8.59 -9.23 -25.99
C ALA A 284 7.81 -8.27 -25.06
N LEU A 285 8.41 -7.86 -23.94
CA LEU A 285 7.81 -6.88 -23.03
C LEU A 285 7.59 -5.54 -23.74
N VAL A 286 8.59 -5.03 -24.46
CA VAL A 286 8.45 -3.79 -25.23
C VAL A 286 7.34 -3.90 -26.28
N ARG A 287 7.17 -5.06 -26.93
CA ARG A 287 6.04 -5.31 -27.85
C ARG A 287 4.70 -5.20 -27.12
N ALA A 288 4.56 -5.83 -25.95
CA ALA A 288 3.33 -5.75 -25.14
C ALA A 288 2.99 -4.29 -24.75
N LEU A 289 3.99 -3.53 -24.29
CA LEU A 289 3.84 -2.10 -23.95
C LEU A 289 3.41 -1.25 -25.16
N VAL A 290 3.97 -1.54 -26.35
CA VAL A 290 3.59 -0.86 -27.59
C VAL A 290 2.16 -1.17 -27.99
N THR A 291 1.64 -2.37 -27.71
CA THR A 291 0.25 -2.72 -28.04
C THR A 291 -0.79 -2.13 -27.08
N ASN A 292 -0.40 -1.76 -25.86
CA ASN A 292 -1.32 -1.20 -24.87
C ASN A 292 -1.54 0.31 -25.09
N ASP A 293 -2.70 0.69 -25.63
CA ASP A 293 -3.04 2.07 -25.97
C ASP A 293 -3.05 3.02 -24.76
N GLN A 294 -3.41 2.54 -23.56
CA GLN A 294 -3.49 3.37 -22.37
C GLN A 294 -2.14 3.94 -21.93
N LEU A 295 -1.04 3.25 -22.26
CA LEU A 295 0.31 3.68 -21.90
C LEU A 295 0.85 4.82 -22.77
N TRP A 296 0.15 5.14 -23.85
CA TRP A 296 0.54 6.16 -24.83
C TRP A 296 -0.38 7.37 -24.84
N ASP A 297 -1.27 7.51 -23.85
CA ASP A 297 -2.09 8.70 -23.67
C ASP A 297 -1.18 9.92 -23.40
N PRO A 298 -1.22 10.97 -24.26
CA PRO A 298 -0.35 12.14 -24.11
C PRO A 298 -0.64 12.98 -22.86
N THR A 299 -1.81 12.79 -22.23
CA THR A 299 -2.18 13.48 -20.99
C THR A 299 -1.53 12.86 -19.75
N ASN A 300 -0.96 11.66 -19.86
CA ASN A 300 -0.32 10.96 -18.77
C ASN A 300 1.21 11.11 -18.78
N GLY A 301 1.74 11.88 -17.82
CA GLY A 301 3.19 12.05 -17.64
C GLY A 301 3.90 10.86 -17.00
N SER A 302 3.21 10.05 -16.20
CA SER A 302 3.79 8.99 -15.37
C SER A 302 4.34 7.83 -16.21
N CYS A 303 3.64 7.41 -17.25
CA CYS A 303 4.11 6.35 -18.15
C CYS A 303 5.45 6.70 -18.82
N ARG A 304 5.64 8.00 -19.17
CA ARG A 304 6.88 8.48 -19.79
C ARG A 304 8.08 8.40 -18.85
N LEU A 305 7.87 8.61 -17.55
CA LEU A 305 8.94 8.50 -16.55
C LEU A 305 9.48 7.08 -16.47
N VAL A 306 8.60 6.08 -16.50
CA VAL A 306 9.00 4.65 -16.50
C VAL A 306 9.86 4.33 -17.72
N PHE A 307 9.43 4.75 -18.92
CA PHE A 307 10.23 4.54 -20.14
C PHE A 307 11.59 5.24 -20.07
N GLN A 308 11.62 6.48 -19.59
CA GLN A 308 12.86 7.24 -19.44
C GLN A 308 13.83 6.56 -18.46
N GLN A 309 13.34 6.08 -17.31
CA GLN A 309 14.15 5.36 -16.33
C GLN A 309 14.72 4.05 -16.90
N ALA A 310 13.94 3.34 -17.71
CA ALA A 310 14.38 2.13 -18.41
C ALA A 310 15.28 2.41 -19.63
N GLY A 311 15.56 3.67 -19.97
CA GLY A 311 16.32 4.05 -21.17
C GLY A 311 15.57 3.81 -22.49
N LEU A 312 14.26 3.53 -22.43
CA LEU A 312 13.43 3.26 -23.59
C LEU A 312 13.02 4.57 -24.30
N PRO A 313 12.78 4.52 -25.63
CA PRO A 313 12.31 5.69 -26.36
C PRO A 313 10.98 6.26 -25.83
N SER A 314 10.81 7.59 -25.91
CA SER A 314 9.61 8.29 -25.44
C SER A 314 8.41 8.23 -26.41
N THR A 315 8.54 7.53 -27.54
CA THR A 315 7.48 7.46 -28.57
C THR A 315 7.15 6.02 -28.93
N ARG A 316 5.85 5.76 -29.14
CA ARG A 316 5.32 4.43 -29.48
C ARG A 316 6.01 3.82 -30.70
N THR A 317 6.18 4.62 -31.75
CA THR A 317 6.82 4.15 -32.99
C THR A 317 8.30 3.81 -32.79
N ALA A 318 9.03 4.56 -31.97
CA ALA A 318 10.42 4.24 -31.69
C ALA A 318 10.57 2.98 -30.84
N CYS A 319 9.72 2.79 -29.83
CA CYS A 319 9.63 1.53 -29.09
C CYS A 319 9.26 0.37 -30.02
N GLY A 320 8.30 0.55 -30.93
CA GLY A 320 7.92 -0.47 -31.91
C GLY A 320 9.09 -0.93 -32.79
N ARG A 321 9.89 0.01 -33.30
CA ARG A 321 11.10 -0.32 -34.07
C ARG A 321 12.15 -1.07 -33.25
N LEU A 322 12.29 -0.71 -31.96
CA LEU A 322 13.21 -1.40 -31.07
C LEU A 322 12.75 -2.84 -30.79
N ALA A 323 11.44 -3.03 -30.68
CA ALA A 323 10.79 -4.31 -30.41
C ALA A 323 10.84 -5.29 -31.60
N GLY A 324 11.06 -4.80 -32.83
CA GLY A 324 11.10 -5.62 -34.04
C GLY A 324 9.72 -5.84 -34.64
#